data_AF-A0AAU9RX30-F1
#
_entry.id   AF-A0AAU9RX30-F1
#
_cell.length_a   1.000
_cell.length_b   1.000
_cell.length_c   1.000
_cell.angle_alpha   90.00
_cell.angle_beta   90.00
_cell.angle_gamma   90.00
#
_symmetry.space_group_name_H-M   'P 1'
#
loop_
_entity.id
_entity.type
_entity.pdbx_description
1 polymer ?
#
loop_
_entity_poly.entity_id
_entity_poly.type
_entity_poly.pdbx_seq_one_letter_code
_entity_poly.pdbx_strand_id
1 'polypeptide(L)'
;MEAGDGKNTVNPAKIDDLQTWLSAALTYHETCFDTLDESIPNNNTESAVSQKLRSSMRNSTEFTSNSLAIVAKPHVTVAADGSGDVKTVNEAVATVPLKSNATFVIYVKAGAYVENVLLDKDMWNVMIYGDGKDKTIISGSKNYVDGVKTHETATLGNILLSYYSQKLFNCKCFRCSRQRIHNEGHQNHKHRRTREAPGGCVPAGVEPSKIVYGEYKNSGPGSSVAQRVKWAAYKPVMSDAEAAKFTVASFIRGGDWLPATRVPYQLT
;
A
#
# COMPACT_ATOMS: atom_id res chain seq x y z
N MET A 1 34.91 13.13 -28.12
CA MET A 1 34.42 13.41 -26.76
C MET A 1 34.87 12.23 -25.93
N GLU A 2 35.94 12.40 -25.16
CA GLU A 2 36.46 11.36 -24.27
C GLU A 2 35.38 10.97 -23.25
N ALA A 3 35.15 9.66 -23.14
CA ALA A 3 34.44 9.09 -22.01
C ALA A 3 35.32 9.24 -20.77
N GLY A 4 35.03 10.25 -19.96
CA GLY A 4 35.68 10.47 -18.68
C GLY A 4 35.50 9.24 -17.77
N ASP A 5 36.62 8.81 -17.21
CA ASP A 5 36.78 7.70 -16.27
C ASP A 5 35.69 7.69 -15.18
N GLY A 6 34.90 6.62 -15.17
CA GLY A 6 33.69 6.44 -14.38
C GLY A 6 33.95 6.16 -12.91
N LYS A 7 34.47 7.15 -12.18
CA LYS A 7 34.60 7.13 -10.70
C LYS A 7 33.73 8.17 -10.01
N ASN A 8 32.50 8.33 -10.46
CA ASN A 8 31.41 8.87 -9.64
C ASN A 8 30.46 7.73 -9.30
N THR A 9 30.91 6.80 -8.47
CA THR A 9 30.03 5.82 -7.83
C THR A 9 29.10 6.60 -6.90
N VAL A 10 27.83 6.75 -7.31
CA VAL A 10 26.80 7.31 -6.45
C VAL A 10 26.77 6.49 -5.16
N ASN A 11 26.93 7.14 -4.01
CA ASN A 11 26.95 6.49 -2.70
C ASN A 11 25.69 5.60 -2.54
N PRO A 12 25.81 4.32 -2.15
CA PRO A 12 24.66 3.43 -1.92
C PRO A 12 23.54 4.05 -1.08
N ALA A 13 23.87 4.81 -0.03
CA ALA A 13 22.87 5.50 0.78
C ALA A 13 22.07 6.55 -0.02
N LYS A 14 22.72 7.26 -0.96
CA LYS A 14 22.06 8.24 -1.84
C LYS A 14 21.19 7.55 -2.91
N ILE A 15 21.60 6.36 -3.37
CA ILE A 15 20.79 5.54 -4.30
C ILE A 15 19.50 5.11 -3.59
N ASP A 16 19.60 4.61 -2.37
CA ASP A 16 18.43 4.19 -1.58
C ASP A 16 17.49 5.37 -1.26
N ASP A 17 18.05 6.55 -0.97
CA ASP A 17 17.26 7.77 -0.82
C ASP A 17 16.52 8.07 -2.12
N LEU A 18 17.22 8.16 -3.26
CA LEU A 18 16.60 8.40 -4.57
C LEU A 18 15.49 7.40 -4.88
N GLN A 19 15.70 6.11 -4.62
CA GLN A 19 14.70 5.06 -4.81
C GLN A 19 13.44 5.35 -3.98
N THR A 20 13.63 5.78 -2.74
CA THR A 20 12.52 6.16 -1.86
C THR A 20 11.79 7.39 -2.39
N TRP A 21 12.50 8.47 -2.71
CA TRP A 21 11.91 9.72 -3.22
C TRP A 21 11.12 9.48 -4.51
N LEU A 22 11.66 8.66 -5.42
CA LEU A 22 11.01 8.32 -6.69
C LEU A 22 9.76 7.45 -6.47
N SER A 23 9.83 6.45 -5.58
CA SER A 23 8.66 5.63 -5.21
C SER A 23 7.55 6.46 -4.55
N ALA A 24 7.94 7.39 -3.68
CA ALA A 24 7.03 8.33 -3.04
C ALA A 24 6.39 9.28 -4.07
N ALA A 25 7.19 9.83 -4.99
CA ALA A 25 6.70 10.73 -6.04
C ALA A 25 5.67 10.06 -6.96
N LEU A 26 5.89 8.80 -7.37
CA LEU A 26 4.90 8.01 -8.12
C LEU A 26 3.60 7.85 -7.32
N THR A 27 3.71 7.52 -6.04
CA THR A 27 2.55 7.36 -5.15
C THR A 27 1.79 8.68 -4.98
N TYR A 28 2.49 9.81 -4.84
CA TYR A 28 1.88 11.14 -4.74
C TYR A 28 1.15 11.52 -6.02
N HIS A 29 1.72 11.27 -7.20
CA HIS A 29 1.03 11.51 -8.47
C HIS A 29 -0.27 10.72 -8.56
N GLU A 30 -0.23 9.42 -8.26
CA GLU A 30 -1.42 8.56 -8.35
C GLU A 30 -2.51 8.92 -7.33
N THR A 31 -2.15 9.16 -6.07
CA THR A 31 -3.12 9.54 -5.02
C THR A 31 -3.74 10.92 -5.27
N CYS A 32 -2.97 11.86 -5.85
CA CYS A 32 -3.48 13.14 -6.31
C CYS A 32 -4.55 12.95 -7.39
N PHE A 33 -4.28 12.10 -8.39
CA PHE A 33 -5.24 11.81 -9.45
C PHE A 33 -6.49 11.08 -8.97
N ASP A 34 -6.35 10.11 -8.07
CA ASP A 34 -7.52 9.44 -7.47
C ASP A 34 -8.42 10.46 -6.76
N THR A 35 -7.82 11.42 -6.06
CA THR A 35 -8.56 12.50 -5.40
C THR A 35 -9.30 13.37 -6.40
N LEU A 36 -8.64 13.71 -7.50
CA LEU A 36 -9.23 14.52 -8.56
C LEU A 36 -10.44 13.80 -9.18
N ASP A 37 -10.28 12.53 -9.53
CA ASP A 37 -11.32 11.71 -10.14
C ASP A 37 -12.52 11.52 -9.21
N GLU A 38 -12.30 11.48 -7.90
CA GLU A 38 -13.42 11.50 -6.95
C GLU A 38 -14.05 12.90 -6.88
N SER A 39 -13.26 13.97 -6.81
CA SER A 39 -13.72 15.35 -6.57
C SER A 39 -14.64 15.91 -7.65
N ILE A 40 -14.53 15.39 -8.87
CA ILE A 40 -15.28 15.85 -10.04
C ILE A 40 -16.61 15.08 -10.17
N PRO A 41 -17.77 15.75 -10.33
CA PRO A 41 -19.06 15.09 -10.58
C PRO A 41 -19.07 14.32 -11.92
N ASN A 42 -19.90 13.27 -12.02
CA ASN A 42 -19.98 12.45 -13.23
C ASN A 42 -20.80 13.15 -14.33
N ASN A 43 -20.19 14.04 -15.09
CA ASN A 43 -20.73 14.67 -16.30
C ASN A 43 -19.67 14.59 -17.43
N ASN A 44 -20.14 14.33 -18.65
CA ASN A 44 -19.32 13.83 -19.76
C ASN A 44 -18.22 14.80 -20.22
N THR A 45 -18.34 16.10 -19.93
CA THR A 45 -17.36 17.15 -20.26
C THR A 45 -16.22 17.28 -19.24
N GLU A 46 -16.38 16.76 -18.04
CA GLU A 46 -15.49 17.02 -16.89
C GLU A 46 -14.53 15.85 -16.62
N SER A 47 -14.91 14.63 -17.02
CA SER A 47 -14.01 13.48 -17.21
C SER A 47 -12.83 13.80 -18.15
N ALA A 48 -13.03 14.72 -19.10
CA ALA A 48 -11.99 15.18 -20.01
C ALA A 48 -10.89 15.98 -19.30
N VAL A 49 -11.18 16.67 -18.19
CA VAL A 49 -10.19 17.45 -17.43
C VAL A 49 -9.22 16.52 -16.70
N SER A 50 -9.74 15.53 -15.97
CA SER A 50 -8.92 14.49 -15.35
C SER A 50 -8.06 13.74 -16.37
N GLN A 51 -8.65 13.33 -17.50
CA GLN A 51 -7.91 12.66 -18.57
C GLN A 51 -6.83 13.55 -19.18
N LYS A 52 -7.13 14.83 -19.41
CA LYS A 52 -6.17 15.78 -19.95
C LYS A 52 -5.03 16.01 -18.96
N LEU A 53 -5.30 16.17 -17.68
CA LEU A 53 -4.27 16.31 -16.65
C LEU A 53 -3.40 15.05 -16.53
N ARG A 54 -4.00 13.85 -16.57
CA ARG A 54 -3.27 12.56 -16.62
C ARG A 54 -2.37 12.49 -17.86
N SER A 55 -2.86 12.94 -19.01
CA SER A 55 -2.08 12.95 -20.26
C SER A 55 -0.90 13.93 -20.20
N SER A 56 -1.09 15.11 -19.60
CA SER A 56 -0.03 16.11 -19.43
C SER A 56 1.03 15.66 -18.43
N MET A 57 0.64 14.93 -17.37
CA MET A 57 1.58 14.39 -16.38
C MET A 57 2.22 13.06 -16.80
N ARG A 58 1.80 12.45 -17.91
CA ARG A 58 2.31 11.14 -18.37
C ARG A 58 3.83 11.15 -18.48
N ASN A 59 4.41 12.17 -19.10
CA ASN A 59 5.87 12.27 -19.23
C ASN A 59 6.57 12.35 -17.88
N SER A 60 5.98 13.05 -16.90
CA SER A 60 6.51 13.12 -15.53
C SER A 60 6.46 11.76 -14.85
N THR A 61 5.32 11.06 -14.93
CA THR A 61 5.15 9.73 -14.33
C THR A 61 6.09 8.71 -14.97
N GLU A 62 6.22 8.71 -16.29
CA GLU A 62 7.14 7.83 -17.02
C GLU A 62 8.61 8.17 -16.66
N PHE A 63 8.96 9.46 -16.51
CA PHE A 63 10.31 9.85 -16.08
C PHE A 63 10.63 9.38 -14.66
N THR A 64 9.69 9.51 -13.72
CA THR A 64 9.88 9.01 -12.35
C THR A 64 9.98 7.48 -12.32
N SER A 65 9.16 6.78 -13.12
CA SER A 65 9.21 5.32 -13.26
C SER A 65 10.54 4.84 -13.85
N ASN A 66 10.98 5.45 -14.95
CA ASN A 66 12.26 5.12 -15.58
C ASN A 66 13.44 5.43 -14.64
N SER A 67 13.38 6.56 -13.93
CA SER A 67 14.39 6.91 -12.93
C SER A 67 14.40 5.90 -11.78
N LEU A 68 13.23 5.43 -11.33
CA LEU A 68 13.13 4.40 -10.28
C LEU A 68 13.75 3.09 -10.76
N ALA A 69 13.47 2.68 -12.00
CA ALA A 69 14.05 1.46 -12.58
C ALA A 69 15.59 1.54 -12.67
N ILE A 70 16.15 2.72 -12.96
CA ILE A 70 17.60 2.94 -13.01
C ILE A 70 18.24 2.84 -11.62
N VAL A 71 17.57 3.40 -10.61
CA VAL A 71 18.12 3.52 -9.24
C VAL A 71 17.90 2.24 -8.43
N ALA A 72 16.75 1.59 -8.57
CA ALA A 72 16.35 0.44 -7.76
C ALA A 72 17.08 -0.87 -8.11
N LYS A 73 17.77 -0.93 -9.27
CA LYS A 73 18.43 -2.12 -9.85
C LYS A 73 17.82 -3.44 -9.36
N PRO A 74 16.73 -3.90 -9.98
CA PRO A 74 16.08 -5.12 -9.54
C PRO A 74 17.03 -6.30 -9.60
N HIS A 75 16.94 -7.18 -8.61
CA HIS A 75 17.68 -8.44 -8.60
C HIS A 75 17.02 -9.44 -9.56
N VAL A 76 15.68 -9.39 -9.66
CA VAL A 76 14.88 -10.19 -10.58
C VAL A 76 13.75 -9.36 -11.17
N THR A 77 13.56 -9.47 -12.48
CA THR A 77 12.47 -8.87 -13.23
C THR A 77 11.48 -9.93 -13.67
N VAL A 78 10.21 -9.76 -13.30
CA VAL A 78 9.08 -10.61 -13.70
C VAL A 78 8.35 -9.96 -14.87
N ALA A 79 8.18 -10.69 -15.97
CA ALA A 79 7.43 -10.21 -17.12
C ALA A 79 6.64 -11.34 -17.79
N ALA A 80 5.31 -11.21 -17.85
CA ALA A 80 4.45 -12.23 -18.45
C ALA A 80 4.69 -12.41 -19.97
N ASP A 81 5.16 -11.35 -20.64
CA ASP A 81 5.52 -11.35 -22.07
C ASP A 81 6.88 -11.97 -22.37
N GLY A 82 7.63 -12.40 -21.34
CA GLY A 82 8.98 -12.95 -21.46
C GLY A 82 10.08 -11.91 -21.63
N SER A 83 9.80 -10.62 -21.49
CA SER A 83 10.80 -9.53 -21.54
C SER A 83 11.56 -9.30 -20.22
N GLY A 84 11.47 -10.25 -19.29
CA GLY A 84 12.10 -10.22 -17.96
C GLY A 84 12.89 -11.51 -17.73
N ASP A 85 13.44 -11.66 -16.53
CA ASP A 85 14.24 -12.83 -16.12
C ASP A 85 13.35 -14.06 -15.91
N VAL A 86 12.14 -13.86 -15.40
CA VAL A 86 11.17 -14.91 -15.09
C VAL A 86 9.76 -14.51 -15.52
N LYS A 87 8.87 -15.49 -15.69
CA LYS A 87 7.49 -15.25 -16.17
C LYS A 87 6.48 -15.09 -15.05
N THR A 88 6.74 -15.70 -13.89
CA THR A 88 5.83 -15.71 -12.74
C THR A 88 6.45 -15.09 -11.51
N VAL A 89 5.62 -14.58 -10.60
CA VAL A 89 6.09 -13.98 -9.35
C VAL A 89 6.62 -15.07 -8.41
N ASN A 90 6.03 -16.26 -8.42
CA ASN A 90 6.53 -17.41 -7.66
C ASN A 90 7.95 -17.84 -8.08
N GLU A 91 8.28 -17.81 -9.37
CA GLU A 91 9.66 -18.06 -9.84
C GLU A 91 10.63 -17.02 -9.26
N ALA A 92 10.27 -15.74 -9.25
CA ALA A 92 11.12 -14.71 -8.64
C ALA A 92 11.27 -14.91 -7.13
N VAL A 93 10.19 -15.24 -6.42
CA VAL A 93 10.23 -15.50 -4.98
C VAL A 93 11.11 -16.70 -4.64
N ALA A 94 11.15 -17.74 -5.49
CA ALA A 94 12.02 -18.89 -5.29
C ALA A 94 13.53 -18.56 -5.36
N THR A 95 13.90 -17.44 -5.97
CA THR A 95 15.31 -16.98 -6.04
C THR A 95 15.73 -16.14 -4.84
N VAL A 96 14.80 -15.79 -3.94
CA VAL A 96 15.08 -14.93 -2.79
C VAL A 96 16.05 -15.65 -1.83
N PRO A 97 17.18 -15.02 -1.48
CA PRO A 97 18.10 -15.60 -0.51
C PRO A 97 17.48 -15.61 0.88
N LEU A 98 17.54 -16.77 1.55
CA LEU A 98 17.03 -16.94 2.90
C LEU A 98 17.93 -16.21 3.91
N LYS A 99 17.31 -15.57 4.91
CA LYS A 99 17.91 -14.87 6.05
C LYS A 99 18.96 -13.83 5.66
N SER A 100 18.75 -13.18 4.51
CA SER A 100 19.60 -12.11 4.04
C SER A 100 19.30 -10.79 4.77
N ASN A 101 20.36 -10.10 5.17
CA ASN A 101 20.27 -8.72 5.67
C ASN A 101 20.26 -7.67 4.55
N ALA A 102 20.51 -8.09 3.29
CA ALA A 102 20.43 -7.22 2.13
C ALA A 102 19.01 -7.21 1.56
N THR A 103 18.55 -6.05 1.11
CA THR A 103 17.24 -5.91 0.46
C THR A 103 17.25 -6.65 -0.88
N PHE A 104 16.38 -7.65 -1.03
CA PHE A 104 16.18 -8.33 -2.31
C PHE A 104 15.02 -7.68 -3.06
N VAL A 105 15.28 -7.19 -4.26
CA VAL A 105 14.34 -6.35 -5.01
C VAL A 105 13.78 -7.14 -6.21
N ILE A 106 12.47 -7.36 -6.20
CA ILE A 106 11.72 -7.99 -7.30
C ILE A 106 10.90 -6.90 -8.01
N TYR A 107 11.13 -6.75 -9.31
CA TYR A 107 10.36 -5.85 -10.16
C TYR A 107 9.36 -6.64 -10.99
N VAL A 108 8.08 -6.29 -10.92
CA VAL A 108 6.99 -6.95 -11.63
C VAL A 108 6.42 -5.99 -12.67
N LYS A 109 6.65 -6.28 -13.95
CA LYS A 109 6.14 -5.46 -15.05
C LYS A 109 4.61 -5.45 -15.11
N ALA A 110 4.07 -4.54 -15.91
CA ALA A 110 2.66 -4.48 -16.23
C ALA A 110 2.17 -5.84 -16.77
N GLY A 111 1.10 -6.35 -16.18
CA GLY A 111 0.58 -7.68 -16.49
C GLY A 111 -0.45 -8.15 -15.45
N ALA A 112 -1.23 -9.14 -15.85
CA ALA A 112 -2.14 -9.85 -14.97
C ALA A 112 -1.52 -11.20 -14.58
N TYR A 113 -1.21 -11.35 -13.31
CA TYR A 113 -0.58 -12.52 -12.71
C TYR A 113 -1.61 -13.23 -11.84
N VAL A 114 -2.09 -14.39 -12.28
CA VAL A 114 -3.09 -15.18 -11.55
C VAL A 114 -2.37 -16.27 -10.77
N GLU A 115 -1.91 -15.93 -9.57
CA GLU A 115 -1.13 -16.80 -8.71
C GLU A 115 -1.24 -16.42 -7.23
N ASN A 116 -1.02 -17.40 -6.35
CA ASN A 116 -0.89 -17.15 -4.92
C ASN A 116 0.60 -17.10 -4.56
N VAL A 117 1.07 -15.93 -4.15
CA VAL A 117 2.47 -15.68 -3.80
C VAL A 117 2.60 -15.74 -2.29
N LEU A 118 3.43 -16.66 -1.82
CA LEU A 118 3.72 -16.85 -0.40
C LEU A 118 5.19 -16.59 -0.14
N LEU A 119 5.47 -15.62 0.72
CA LEU A 119 6.83 -15.36 1.22
C LEU A 119 7.04 -16.19 2.49
N ASP A 120 8.09 -17.00 2.51
CA ASP A 120 8.46 -17.77 3.71
C ASP A 120 8.97 -16.82 4.80
N LYS A 121 8.81 -17.21 6.07
CA LYS A 121 9.31 -16.47 7.24
C LYS A 121 10.83 -16.23 7.20
N ASP A 122 11.58 -17.08 6.50
CA ASP A 122 13.03 -16.97 6.37
C ASP A 122 13.43 -16.01 5.23
N MET A 123 12.50 -15.50 4.42
CA MET A 123 12.76 -14.51 3.36
C MET A 123 12.72 -13.08 3.91
N TRP A 124 13.85 -12.60 4.42
CA TRP A 124 13.96 -11.27 5.03
C TRP A 124 14.25 -10.18 4.00
N ASN A 125 13.76 -8.96 4.26
CA ASN A 125 14.08 -7.75 3.48
C ASN A 125 13.70 -7.83 1.99
N VAL A 126 12.56 -8.44 1.65
CA VAL A 126 12.08 -8.50 0.27
C VAL A 126 11.28 -7.23 -0.07
N MET A 127 11.63 -6.58 -1.18
CA MET A 127 10.87 -5.48 -1.77
C MET A 127 10.31 -5.94 -3.11
N ILE A 128 8.99 -5.81 -3.27
CA ILE A 128 8.29 -6.08 -4.53
C ILE A 128 7.65 -4.77 -4.99
N TYR A 129 7.94 -4.35 -6.22
CA TYR A 129 7.32 -3.19 -6.85
C TYR A 129 6.94 -3.48 -8.30
N GLY A 130 6.02 -2.71 -8.87
CA GLY A 130 5.61 -2.87 -10.26
C GLY A 130 5.34 -1.55 -10.98
N ASP A 131 4.89 -1.64 -12.24
CA ASP A 131 4.72 -0.49 -13.16
C ASP A 131 3.57 0.46 -12.81
N GLY A 132 2.82 0.14 -11.75
CA GLY A 132 1.72 0.94 -11.25
C GLY A 132 0.57 0.05 -10.77
N LYS A 133 -0.22 0.58 -9.83
CA LYS A 133 -1.29 -0.16 -9.14
C LYS A 133 -2.38 -0.72 -10.07
N ASP A 134 -2.60 -0.08 -11.22
CA ASP A 134 -3.62 -0.47 -12.21
C ASP A 134 -3.00 -1.22 -13.42
N LYS A 135 -1.67 -1.37 -13.46
CA LYS A 135 -0.93 -2.04 -14.54
C LYS A 135 -0.43 -3.42 -14.12
N THR A 136 0.09 -3.53 -12.91
CA THR A 136 0.60 -4.78 -12.34
C THR A 136 -0.42 -5.34 -11.37
N ILE A 137 -1.10 -6.42 -11.76
CA ILE A 137 -2.19 -7.01 -10.98
C ILE A 137 -1.83 -8.45 -10.62
N ILE A 138 -1.65 -8.71 -9.33
CA ILE A 138 -1.50 -10.06 -8.78
C ILE A 138 -2.84 -10.45 -8.16
N SER A 139 -3.42 -11.56 -8.63
CA SER A 139 -4.76 -12.00 -8.25
C SER A 139 -4.78 -13.49 -7.91
N GLY A 140 -5.63 -13.87 -6.95
CA GLY A 140 -5.84 -15.25 -6.53
C GLY A 140 -7.28 -15.45 -6.08
N SER A 141 -7.77 -16.68 -6.13
CA SER A 141 -9.17 -17.04 -5.88
C SER A 141 -9.38 -18.02 -4.73
N LYS A 142 -8.33 -18.34 -3.96
CA LYS A 142 -8.43 -19.21 -2.78
C LYS A 142 -9.42 -18.62 -1.77
N ASN A 143 -10.32 -19.44 -1.26
CA ASN A 143 -11.35 -19.03 -0.32
C ASN A 143 -11.73 -20.17 0.63
N TYR A 144 -12.39 -19.79 1.73
CA TYR A 144 -12.79 -20.74 2.78
C TYR A 144 -13.90 -21.71 2.34
N VAL A 145 -14.77 -21.30 1.43
CA VAL A 145 -15.87 -22.15 0.92
C VAL A 145 -15.30 -23.38 0.21
N ASP A 146 -14.17 -23.20 -0.48
CA ASP A 146 -13.44 -24.27 -1.17
C ASP A 146 -12.51 -25.07 -0.24
N GLY A 147 -12.62 -24.91 1.08
CA GLY A 147 -11.88 -25.69 2.08
C GLY A 147 -10.48 -25.17 2.43
N VAL A 148 -10.05 -24.02 1.89
CA VAL A 148 -8.77 -23.39 2.23
C VAL A 148 -8.90 -22.62 3.54
N LYS A 149 -7.97 -22.81 4.49
CA LYS A 149 -8.03 -22.07 5.75
C LYS A 149 -7.85 -20.57 5.50
N THR A 150 -8.53 -19.71 6.26
CA THR A 150 -8.51 -18.25 6.05
C THR A 150 -7.11 -17.60 6.03
N HIS A 151 -6.12 -18.18 6.72
CA HIS A 151 -4.74 -17.65 6.67
C HIS A 151 -3.97 -18.08 5.41
N GLU A 152 -4.46 -19.07 4.67
CA GLU A 152 -3.88 -19.60 3.44
C GLU A 152 -4.59 -19.05 2.18
N THR A 153 -5.66 -18.25 2.36
CA THR A 153 -6.41 -17.63 1.25
C THR A 153 -5.77 -16.36 0.70
N ALA A 154 -4.70 -15.86 1.33
CA ALA A 154 -4.02 -14.65 0.88
C ALA A 154 -3.48 -14.82 -0.55
N THR A 155 -3.77 -13.86 -1.42
CA THR A 155 -3.19 -13.81 -2.78
C THR A 155 -1.71 -13.48 -2.73
N LEU A 156 -1.34 -12.55 -1.85
CA LEU A 156 0.04 -12.26 -1.50
C LEU A 156 0.11 -12.16 0.01
N GLY A 157 0.94 -12.99 0.65
CA GLY A 157 0.96 -13.09 2.10
C GLY A 157 2.24 -13.68 2.66
N ASN A 158 2.51 -13.33 3.91
CA ASN A 158 3.53 -13.98 4.73
C ASN A 158 2.83 -14.98 5.67
N ILE A 159 3.20 -16.25 5.58
CA ILE A 159 2.69 -17.30 6.47
C ILE A 159 3.59 -17.34 7.72
N LEU A 160 3.10 -16.64 8.76
CA LEU A 160 3.38 -16.76 10.20
C LEU A 160 3.77 -15.43 10.86
N LEU A 161 3.01 -15.14 11.92
CA LEU A 161 3.21 -14.09 12.90
C LEU A 161 4.66 -14.09 13.42
N SER A 162 5.46 -13.11 12.99
CA SER A 162 6.36 -12.30 13.82
C SER A 162 7.24 -11.42 12.93
N TYR A 163 7.13 -10.09 13.10
CA TYR A 163 8.25 -9.15 12.94
C TYR A 163 9.13 -9.25 11.68
N TYR A 164 8.57 -9.16 10.46
CA TYR A 164 9.40 -8.85 9.29
C TYR A 164 8.75 -7.79 8.40
N SER A 165 9.48 -6.69 8.23
CA SER A 165 9.07 -5.50 7.51
C SER A 165 9.07 -5.78 6.01
N GLN A 166 7.94 -6.24 5.47
CA GLN A 166 7.73 -6.36 4.03
C GLN A 166 7.30 -5.00 3.50
N LYS A 167 8.02 -4.49 2.51
CA LYS A 167 7.70 -3.21 1.87
C LYS A 167 6.94 -3.48 0.59
N LEU A 168 5.63 -3.61 0.71
CA LEU A 168 4.71 -3.52 -0.43
C LEU A 168 4.21 -2.09 -0.53
N PHE A 169 4.53 -1.43 -1.64
CA PHE A 169 4.11 -0.06 -1.90
C PHE A 169 2.87 -0.03 -2.77
N ASN A 170 1.95 0.89 -2.45
CA ASN A 170 0.83 1.29 -3.32
C ASN A 170 -0.24 0.20 -3.56
N CYS A 171 -0.66 -0.50 -2.49
CA CYS A 171 -1.78 -1.44 -2.54
C CYS A 171 -3.13 -0.71 -2.54
N LYS A 172 -4.04 -1.14 -3.42
CA LYS A 172 -5.40 -0.60 -3.53
C LYS A 172 -6.31 -1.23 -2.48
N CYS A 173 -6.80 -0.46 -1.50
CA CYS A 173 -7.81 -0.94 -0.54
C CYS A 173 -9.20 -0.43 -0.96
N PHE A 174 -10.03 -1.31 -1.54
CA PHE A 174 -11.43 -1.02 -1.87
C PHE A 174 -12.37 -1.81 -0.98
N ARG A 175 -13.24 -1.12 -0.24
CA ARG A 175 -14.33 -1.77 0.50
C ARG A 175 -15.47 -2.13 -0.45
N CYS A 176 -15.58 -3.41 -0.83
CA CYS A 176 -16.79 -3.93 -1.46
C CYS A 176 -17.91 -4.12 -0.41
N SER A 177 -19.17 -4.13 -0.82
CA SER A 177 -20.40 -3.87 0.00
C SER A 177 -20.65 -4.79 1.22
N ARG A 178 -19.73 -5.68 1.61
CA ARG A 178 -19.93 -6.66 2.70
C ARG A 178 -18.73 -6.92 3.63
N GLN A 179 -17.62 -6.20 3.54
CA GLN A 179 -16.45 -6.48 4.40
C GLN A 179 -16.40 -5.60 5.67
N ARG A 180 -16.00 -6.25 6.79
CA ARG A 180 -15.78 -5.67 8.13
C ARG A 180 -14.27 -5.53 8.39
N ILE A 181 -13.88 -4.49 9.11
CA ILE A 181 -12.50 -4.16 9.48
C ILE A 181 -12.35 -4.35 10.99
N HIS A 182 -11.28 -5.00 11.46
CA HIS A 182 -11.04 -5.29 12.87
C HIS A 182 -9.61 -4.89 13.29
N ASN A 183 -9.50 -4.11 14.37
CA ASN A 183 -8.23 -3.74 15.03
C ASN A 183 -7.20 -3.02 14.14
N GLU A 184 -7.63 -1.98 13.42
CA GLU A 184 -6.79 -1.18 12.54
C GLU A 184 -6.82 0.30 12.94
N GLY A 185 -5.66 0.95 12.92
CA GLY A 185 -5.54 2.41 13.01
C GLY A 185 -5.43 3.00 11.60
N HIS A 186 -6.44 3.76 11.18
CA HIS A 186 -6.43 4.48 9.91
C HIS A 186 -6.13 5.95 10.17
N GLN A 187 -4.92 6.40 9.82
CA GLN A 187 -4.53 7.80 9.90
C GLN A 187 -4.28 8.35 8.48
N ASN A 188 -4.80 9.54 8.20
CA ASN A 188 -4.63 10.23 6.91
C ASN A 188 -5.07 9.41 5.67
N HIS A 189 -5.97 8.45 5.86
CA HIS A 189 -6.57 7.66 4.78
C HIS A 189 -7.88 8.27 4.27
N LYS A 190 -8.14 8.11 2.97
CA LYS A 190 -9.41 8.52 2.35
C LYS A 190 -10.39 7.35 2.29
N HIS A 191 -11.61 7.56 2.78
CA HIS A 191 -12.72 6.63 2.63
C HIS A 191 -13.76 7.19 1.64
N ARG A 192 -14.30 6.33 0.76
CA ARG A 192 -15.17 6.74 -0.36
C ARG A 192 -16.55 7.25 0.11
N ARG A 193 -16.96 8.38 -0.50
CA ARG A 193 -18.08 9.31 -0.20
C ARG A 193 -19.49 8.80 0.14
N THR A 194 -19.88 7.54 -0.08
CA THR A 194 -21.30 7.12 -0.04
C THR A 194 -21.59 5.78 0.65
N ARG A 195 -20.64 5.19 1.38
CA ARG A 195 -20.80 3.83 1.95
C ARG A 195 -20.50 3.69 3.44
N GLU A 196 -20.40 4.79 4.18
CA GLU A 196 -20.50 4.71 5.64
C GLU A 196 -21.98 4.68 6.02
N ALA A 197 -22.43 3.54 6.56
CA ALA A 197 -23.80 3.44 7.07
C ALA A 197 -24.01 4.53 8.12
N PRO A 198 -25.17 5.21 8.16
CA PRO A 198 -25.45 6.25 9.16
C PRO A 198 -25.15 5.79 10.60
N GLY A 199 -25.43 4.51 10.89
CA GLY A 199 -25.16 3.87 12.18
C GLY A 199 -23.70 3.56 12.51
N GLY A 200 -22.74 3.68 11.58
CA GLY A 200 -21.34 3.32 11.86
C GLY A 200 -21.13 1.80 12.02
N CYS A 201 -20.15 1.39 12.84
CA CYS A 201 -19.78 -0.02 13.05
C CYS A 201 -20.97 -0.88 13.48
N VAL A 202 -21.23 -2.01 12.81
CA VAL A 202 -22.30 -2.96 13.20
C VAL A 202 -21.70 -4.34 13.53
N PRO A 203 -21.56 -4.70 14.81
CA PRO A 203 -21.84 -6.06 15.24
C PRO A 203 -23.34 -6.31 15.40
N ALA A 204 -23.83 -7.33 14.70
CA ALA A 204 -25.12 -7.90 15.02
C ALA A 204 -25.01 -8.64 16.38
N GLY A 205 -25.74 -8.16 17.38
CA GLY A 205 -26.18 -8.97 18.52
C GLY A 205 -25.25 -9.13 19.73
N VAL A 206 -24.10 -8.45 19.79
CA VAL A 206 -23.24 -8.46 20.99
C VAL A 206 -22.73 -7.06 21.26
N GLU A 207 -23.12 -6.45 22.39
CA GLU A 207 -22.42 -5.29 22.94
C GLU A 207 -21.07 -5.75 23.50
N PRO A 208 -19.94 -5.47 22.85
CA PRO A 208 -18.66 -5.86 23.37
C PRO A 208 -18.21 -4.73 24.31
N SER A 209 -18.43 -4.89 25.61
CA SER A 209 -17.92 -3.99 26.66
C SER A 209 -16.39 -3.84 26.68
N LYS A 210 -15.67 -4.57 25.80
CA LYS A 210 -14.21 -4.64 25.69
C LYS A 210 -13.62 -4.05 24.40
N ILE A 211 -14.42 -3.57 23.44
CA ILE A 211 -13.92 -3.07 22.14
C ILE A 211 -14.08 -1.56 22.07
N VAL A 212 -13.00 -0.82 21.87
CA VAL A 212 -13.05 0.64 21.74
C VAL A 212 -13.12 1.04 20.27
N TYR A 213 -14.18 1.76 19.90
CA TYR A 213 -14.29 2.43 18.60
C TYR A 213 -14.19 3.93 18.83
N GLY A 214 -13.38 4.64 18.06
CA GLY A 214 -13.20 6.08 18.21
C GLY A 214 -13.05 6.81 16.88
N GLU A 215 -13.62 8.01 16.78
CA GLU A 215 -13.47 8.92 15.65
C GLU A 215 -12.78 10.20 16.13
N TYR A 216 -11.81 10.71 15.36
CA TYR A 216 -11.01 11.88 15.75
C TYR A 216 -10.75 12.80 14.55
N LYS A 217 -11.23 14.04 14.63
CA LYS A 217 -11.03 15.11 13.63
C LYS A 217 -11.32 14.70 12.16
N ASN A 218 -12.26 13.79 11.96
CA ASN A 218 -12.74 13.38 10.64
C ASN A 218 -13.47 14.55 9.95
N SER A 219 -13.27 14.72 8.65
CA SER A 219 -13.94 15.75 7.84
C SER A 219 -14.66 15.15 6.64
N GLY A 220 -15.67 15.86 6.13
CA GLY A 220 -16.47 15.46 4.96
C GLY A 220 -17.91 15.02 5.29
N PRO A 221 -18.76 14.77 4.29
CA PRO A 221 -20.19 14.52 4.50
C PRO A 221 -20.51 13.27 5.34
N GLY A 222 -19.61 12.28 5.37
CA GLY A 222 -19.74 11.05 6.15
C GLY A 222 -19.22 11.14 7.59
N SER A 223 -18.51 12.21 7.95
CA SER A 223 -17.85 12.33 9.27
C SER A 223 -18.77 12.72 10.41
N SER A 224 -20.05 12.98 10.13
CA SER A 224 -21.03 13.32 11.15
C SER A 224 -21.28 12.13 12.08
N VAL A 225 -20.99 12.33 13.35
CA VAL A 225 -21.23 11.32 14.40
C VAL A 225 -22.68 11.30 14.91
N ALA A 226 -23.52 12.23 14.44
CA ALA A 226 -24.87 12.46 14.97
C ALA A 226 -25.81 11.25 14.86
N GLN A 227 -25.57 10.35 13.90
CA GLN A 227 -26.41 9.18 13.64
C GLN A 227 -25.73 7.86 14.03
N ARG A 228 -24.57 7.92 14.70
CA ARG A 228 -23.78 6.74 15.06
C ARG A 228 -24.41 5.97 16.22
N VAL A 229 -24.07 4.68 16.29
CA VAL A 229 -24.46 3.79 17.40
C VAL A 229 -24.08 4.38 18.76
N LYS A 230 -24.94 4.18 19.76
CA LYS A 230 -24.76 4.71 21.13
C LYS A 230 -24.14 3.69 22.11
N TRP A 231 -23.35 2.74 21.60
CA TRP A 231 -22.76 1.72 22.46
C TRP A 231 -21.83 2.33 23.50
N ALA A 232 -21.82 1.78 24.71
CA ALA A 232 -20.97 2.23 25.80
C ALA A 232 -19.47 2.24 25.45
N ALA A 233 -19.06 1.41 24.49
CA ALA A 233 -17.68 1.26 24.04
C ALA A 233 -17.32 2.14 22.81
N TYR A 234 -18.30 2.85 22.24
CA TYR A 234 -18.08 3.84 21.18
C TYR A 234 -17.75 5.21 21.77
N LYS A 235 -16.65 5.79 21.33
CA LYS A 235 -16.15 7.11 21.68
C LYS A 235 -16.32 8.05 20.48
N PRO A 236 -17.49 8.72 20.34
CA PRO A 236 -17.80 9.57 19.18
C PRO A 236 -16.83 10.74 19.00
N VAL A 237 -16.20 11.19 20.10
CA VAL A 237 -15.19 12.25 20.07
C VAL A 237 -14.03 11.78 20.93
N MET A 238 -12.95 11.36 20.28
CA MET A 238 -11.69 11.07 20.99
C MET A 238 -10.97 12.36 21.35
N SER A 239 -10.31 12.38 22.50
CA SER A 239 -9.39 13.45 22.87
C SER A 239 -8.06 13.33 22.11
N ASP A 240 -7.33 14.45 21.99
CA ASP A 240 -5.98 14.47 21.40
C ASP A 240 -5.04 13.45 22.08
N ALA A 241 -5.13 13.29 23.41
CA ALA A 241 -4.32 12.34 24.18
C ALA A 241 -4.67 10.87 23.91
N GLU A 242 -5.94 10.57 23.62
CA GLU A 242 -6.36 9.22 23.22
C GLU A 242 -5.94 8.95 21.78
N ALA A 243 -6.10 9.92 20.88
CA ALA A 243 -5.68 9.82 19.48
C ALA A 243 -4.16 9.62 19.34
N ALA A 244 -3.38 10.26 20.20
CA ALA A 244 -1.93 10.10 20.26
C ALA A 244 -1.49 8.63 20.40
N LYS A 245 -2.28 7.78 21.08
CA LYS A 245 -1.96 6.34 21.28
C LYS A 245 -2.01 5.53 19.99
N PHE A 246 -2.74 6.02 18.99
CA PHE A 246 -2.91 5.37 17.68
C PHE A 246 -2.00 5.96 16.61
N THR A 247 -1.13 6.91 16.97
CA THR A 247 -0.10 7.45 16.08
C THR A 247 0.97 6.43 15.76
N VAL A 248 1.66 6.62 14.64
CA VAL A 248 2.79 5.78 14.22
C VAL A 248 3.88 5.69 15.30
N ALA A 249 4.17 6.79 16.02
CA ALA A 249 5.13 6.79 17.10
C ALA A 249 4.71 5.88 18.27
N SER A 250 3.44 5.92 18.68
CA SER A 250 2.99 5.23 19.87
C SER A 250 2.53 3.80 19.60
N PHE A 251 1.81 3.58 18.51
CA PHE A 251 1.12 2.32 18.24
C PHE A 251 2.06 1.24 17.72
N ILE A 252 2.92 1.59 16.76
CA ILE A 252 3.85 0.64 16.11
C ILE A 252 5.32 0.94 16.43
N ARG A 253 5.59 1.88 17.35
CA ARG A 253 6.93 2.37 17.67
C ARG A 253 7.73 2.71 16.41
N GLY A 254 7.08 3.42 15.49
CA GLY A 254 7.61 3.66 14.15
C GLY A 254 8.98 4.34 14.14
N GLY A 255 9.30 5.15 15.15
CA GLY A 255 10.61 5.79 15.30
C GLY A 255 11.79 4.82 15.39
N ASP A 256 11.57 3.59 15.86
CA ASP A 256 12.64 2.60 16.08
C ASP A 256 13.09 1.93 14.77
N TRP A 257 12.21 1.85 13.76
CA TRP A 257 12.45 1.03 12.56
C TRP A 257 12.10 1.71 11.24
N LEU A 258 11.14 2.64 11.21
CA LEU A 258 10.79 3.36 9.99
C LEU A 258 11.94 4.21 9.41
N PRO A 259 12.84 4.84 10.20
CA PRO A 259 13.99 5.54 9.63
C PRO A 259 14.87 4.63 8.78
N ALA A 260 15.07 3.37 9.21
CA ALA A 260 15.82 2.37 8.47
C ALA A 260 15.08 1.91 7.20
N THR A 261 13.75 2.03 7.18
CA THR A 261 12.97 1.76 5.96
C THR A 261 13.10 2.86 4.90
N ARG A 262 13.50 4.06 5.33
CA ARG A 262 13.55 5.30 4.54
C ARG A 262 12.23 5.74 3.90
N VAL A 263 11.13 5.00 4.09
CA VAL A 263 9.78 5.35 3.62
C VAL A 263 9.34 6.68 4.24
N PRO A 264 8.66 7.58 3.49
CA PRO A 264 8.09 8.78 4.11
C PRO A 264 7.04 8.40 5.16
N TYR A 265 7.19 8.91 6.38
CA TYR A 265 6.24 8.67 7.48
C TYR A 265 5.96 9.96 8.25
N GLN A 266 4.83 9.99 8.95
CA GLN A 266 4.51 10.98 9.98
C GLN A 266 4.36 10.26 11.30
N LEU A 267 5.06 10.75 12.33
CA LEU A 267 5.06 10.11 13.65
C LEU A 267 3.82 10.44 14.47
N THR A 268 3.13 11.53 14.14
CA THR A 268 2.02 12.13 14.89
C THR A 268 0.88 12.52 13.97
#